data_AF-A0A256ZUS5-F1
#
_entry.id   AF-A0A256ZUS5-F1
#
_cell.length_a   1.000
_cell.length_b   1.000
_cell.length_c   1.000
_cell.angle_alpha   90.00
_cell.angle_beta   90.00
_cell.angle_gamma   90.00
#
_symmetry.space_group_name_H-M   'P 1'
#
loop_
_entity.id
_entity.type
_entity.pdbx_description
1 polymer ?
#
loop_
_entity_poly.entity_id
_entity_poly.type
_entity_poly.pdbx_seq_one_letter_code
_entity_poly.pdbx_strand_id
1 'polypeptide(L)' 'FLLETRRLVKLGQLIVVPLKTKIIKESWKLIEKHHIYEADAIQITTAKHINAAQFLTGDKKLHEIAEKEKINSTYLH' A
#
# COMPACT_ATOMS: atom_id res chain seq x y z
N PHE A 1 11.45 -15.73 0.01
CA PHE A 1 10.89 -14.37 0.13
C PHE A 1 11.81 -13.41 0.90
N LEU A 2 12.07 -13.62 2.21
CA LEU A 2 12.82 -12.65 3.03
C LEU A 2 14.29 -12.41 2.58
N LEU A 3 14.97 -13.44 2.09
CA LEU A 3 16.34 -13.31 1.57
C LEU A 3 16.37 -12.52 0.27
N GLU A 4 15.43 -12.77 -0.64
CA GLU A 4 15.27 -12.02 -1.89
C GLU A 4 14.92 -10.56 -1.61
N THR A 5 13.98 -10.29 -0.70
CA THR A 5 13.65 -8.92 -0.25
C THR A 5 14.89 -8.19 0.28
N ARG A 6 15.66 -8.83 1.18
CA ARG A 6 16.91 -8.23 1.71
C ARG A 6 17.92 -7.97 0.61
N ARG A 7 18.05 -8.86 -0.38
CA ARG A 7 18.94 -8.67 -1.52
C ARG A 7 18.51 -7.47 -2.36
N LEU A 8 17.22 -7.34 -2.68
CA LEU A 8 16.70 -6.21 -3.45
C LEU A 8 16.89 -4.88 -2.73
N VAL A 9 16.68 -4.84 -1.41
CA VAL A 9 16.96 -3.66 -0.59
C VAL A 9 18.45 -3.29 -0.64
N LYS A 10 19.35 -4.27 -0.46
CA LYS A 10 20.81 -4.02 -0.56
C LYS A 10 21.24 -3.52 -1.94
N LEU A 11 20.58 -3.95 -3.01
CA LEU A 11 20.83 -3.52 -4.38
C LEU A 11 20.14 -2.20 -4.75
N GLY A 12 19.39 -1.58 -3.83
CA GLY A 12 18.63 -0.35 -4.09
C GLY A 12 17.43 -0.53 -5.02
N GLN A 13 17.01 -1.77 -5.28
CA GLN A 13 15.89 -2.11 -6.17
C GLN A 13 14.54 -2.16 -5.45
N LEU A 14 14.55 -2.16 -4.12
CA LEU A 14 13.35 -2.16 -3.28
C LEU A 14 13.53 -1.22 -2.10
N ILE A 15 12.52 -0.40 -1.83
CA ILE A 15 12.44 0.44 -0.63
C ILE A 15 11.49 -0.24 0.36
N VAL A 16 11.96 -0.47 1.58
CA VAL A 16 11.10 -0.90 2.69
C VAL A 16 10.61 0.35 3.41
N VAL A 17 9.31 0.61 3.34
CA VAL A 17 8.71 1.75 4.02
C VAL A 17 8.41 1.38 5.47
N PRO A 18 9.01 2.04 6.47
CA PRO A 18 8.73 1.76 7.88
C PRO A 18 7.31 2.21 8.25
N LEU A 19 6.61 1.41 9.05
CA LEU A 19 5.27 1.73 9.51
C LEU A 19 5.31 2.83 10.58
N LYS A 20 5.17 4.08 10.16
CA LYS A 20 5.14 5.25 11.06
C LYS A 20 3.77 5.40 11.72
N THR A 21 3.73 5.95 12.93
CA THR A 21 2.48 6.26 13.64
C THR A 21 1.49 7.08 12.80
N LYS A 22 1.99 7.97 11.93
CA LYS A 22 1.15 8.74 11.00
C LYS A 22 0.40 7.83 10.01
N ILE A 23 1.10 6.84 9.43
CA ILE A 23 0.49 5.86 8.51
C ILE A 23 -0.59 5.09 9.26
N ILE A 24 -0.29 4.56 10.46
CA ILE A 24 -1.25 3.79 11.26
C ILE A 24 -2.53 4.61 11.55
N LYS A 25 -2.37 5.86 12.03
CA LYS A 25 -3.50 6.74 12.33
C LYS A 25 -4.36 7.07 11.11
N GLU A 26 -3.73 7.28 9.95
CA GLU A 26 -4.44 7.58 8.70
C GLU A 26 -5.13 6.34 8.13
N SER A 27 -4.54 5.15 8.27
CA SER A 27 -5.14 3.88 7.87
C SER A 27 -6.44 3.59 8.60
N TRP A 28 -6.55 3.96 9.87
CA TRP A 28 -7.78 3.78 10.65
C TRP A 28 -9.01 4.42 9.99
N LYS A 29 -8.83 5.61 9.39
CA LYS A 29 -9.90 6.31 8.67
C LYS A 29 -10.38 5.53 7.44
N LEU A 30 -9.48 4.78 6.78
CA LEU A 30 -9.83 3.97 5.60
C LEU A 30 -10.56 2.68 6.00
N ILE A 31 -10.18 2.08 7.13
CA ILE A 31 -10.87 0.92 7.70
C ILE A 31 -12.34 1.27 7.95
N GLU A 32 -12.58 2.39 8.66
CA GLU A 32 -13.94 2.83 8.98
C GLU A 32 -14.73 3.24 7.71
N LYS A 33 -14.10 3.95 6.78
CA LYS A 33 -14.76 4.49 5.57
C LYS A 33 -15.12 3.40 4.56
N HIS A 34 -14.25 2.41 4.36
CA HIS A 34 -14.39 1.42 3.28
C HIS A 34 -14.66 0.00 3.77
N HIS A 35 -14.67 -0.22 5.09
CA HIS A 35 -14.84 -1.54 5.70
C HIS A 35 -13.87 -2.58 5.10
N ILE A 36 -12.58 -2.26 5.15
CA ILE A 36 -11.47 -3.09 4.67
C ILE A 36 -10.57 -3.54 5.79
N TYR A 37 -9.78 -4.58 5.52
CA TYR A 37 -8.80 -5.10 6.45
C TYR A 37 -7.69 -4.09 6.74
N GLU A 38 -7.06 -4.24 7.91
CA GLU A 38 -5.99 -3.38 8.39
C GLU A 38 -4.82 -3.33 7.41
N ALA A 39 -4.46 -4.47 6.81
CA ALA A 39 -3.36 -4.57 5.86
C ALA A 39 -3.63 -3.74 4.58
N ASP A 40 -4.84 -3.86 4.03
CA ASP A 40 -5.28 -3.12 2.84
C ASP A 40 -5.24 -1.60 3.09
N ALA A 41 -5.75 -1.17 4.25
CA ALA A 41 -5.74 0.22 4.66
C ALA A 41 -4.30 0.76 4.81
N ILE A 42 -3.41 -0.04 5.41
CA ILE A 42 -1.99 0.31 5.54
C ILE A 42 -1.32 0.41 4.17
N GLN A 43 -1.61 -0.50 3.24
CA GLN A 43 -1.07 -0.46 1.88
C GLN A 43 -1.47 0.83 1.14
N ILE A 44 -2.76 1.16 1.12
CA ILE A 44 -3.26 2.39 0.48
C ILE A 44 -2.64 3.63 1.14
N THR A 45 -2.63 3.68 2.47
CA THR A 45 -2.10 4.84 3.20
C THR A 45 -0.60 5.00 2.97
N THR A 46 0.14 3.89 2.93
CA THR A 46 1.59 3.90 2.66
C THR A 46 1.87 4.42 1.25
N ALA A 47 1.11 3.96 0.25
CA ALA A 47 1.22 4.43 -1.12
C ALA A 47 0.97 5.94 -1.24
N LYS A 48 -0.02 6.49 -0.54
CA LYS A 48 -0.23 7.94 -0.43
C LYS A 48 0.93 8.64 0.26
N HIS A 49 1.41 8.09 1.39
CA HIS A 49 2.46 8.71 2.19
C HIS A 49 3.75 8.93 1.40
N ILE A 50 4.09 7.99 0.51
CA ILE A 50 5.30 8.06 -0.32
C ILE A 50 5.05 8.67 -1.71
N ASN A 51 3.81 9.10 -2.01
CA ASN A 51 3.37 9.50 -3.34
C ASN A 51 3.75 8.47 -4.42
N ALA A 52 3.38 7.21 -4.19
CA ALA A 52 3.67 6.13 -5.11
C ALA A 52 3.12 6.46 -6.51
N ALA A 53 3.96 6.29 -7.54
CA ALA A 53 3.57 6.56 -8.92
C ALA A 53 2.48 5.59 -9.42
N GLN A 54 2.48 4.36 -8.89
CA GLN A 54 1.53 3.31 -9.24
C GLN A 54 1.34 2.36 -8.06
N PHE A 55 0.12 1.87 -7.90
CA PHE A 55 -0.27 0.87 -6.92
C PHE A 55 -0.68 -0.42 -7.63
N LEU A 56 0.08 -1.49 -7.42
CA LEU A 56 -0.15 -2.77 -8.07
C LEU A 56 -0.82 -3.72 -7.09
N THR A 57 -1.91 -4.37 -7.50
CA THR A 57 -2.59 -5.35 -6.66
C THR A 57 -3.25 -6.44 -7.50
N GLY A 58 -3.21 -7.68 -7.00
CA GLY A 58 -4.00 -8.80 -7.52
C GLY A 58 -5.35 -8.96 -6.83
N ASP A 59 -5.74 -8.02 -5.97
CA ASP A 59 -7.06 -7.95 -5.34
C ASP A 59 -7.90 -6.85 -6.00
N LYS A 60 -8.99 -7.27 -6.64
CA LYS A 60 -9.91 -6.38 -7.35
C LYS A 60 -10.59 -5.36 -6.42
N LYS A 61 -11.03 -5.79 -5.23
CA LYS A 61 -11.67 -4.91 -4.26
C LYS A 61 -10.69 -3.85 -3.77
N LEU A 62 -9.45 -4.24 -3.51
CA LEU A 62 -8.39 -3.31 -3.11
C LEU A 62 -8.07 -2.30 -4.23
N HIS A 63 -8.03 -2.75 -5.48
CA HIS A 63 -7.85 -1.87 -6.64
C HIS A 63 -8.94 -0.79 -6.70
N GLU A 64 -10.21 -1.18 -6.65
CA GLU A 64 -11.35 -0.26 -6.71
C GLU A 64 -11.32 0.78 -5.57
N ILE A 65 -10.87 0.38 -4.38
CA ILE A 65 -10.75 1.29 -3.23
C ILE A 65 -9.57 2.23 -3.39
N ALA A 66 -8.43 1.76 -3.90
CA ALA A 66 -7.29 2.62 -4.22
C ALA A 66 -7.67 3.70 -5.24
N GLU A 67 -8.46 3.37 -6.26
CA GLU A 67 -8.97 4.34 -7.24
C GLU A 67 -9.94 5.35 -6.61
N LYS A 68 -10.88 4.92 -5.76
CA LYS A 68 -11.75 5.83 -4.98
C LYS A 68 -10.96 6.79 -4.10
N GLU A 69 -9.80 6.35 -3.63
CA GLU A 69 -8.85 7.13 -2.86
C GLU A 69 -7.86 7.94 -3.71
N LYS A 70 -8.10 8.03 -5.03
CA LYS A 70 -7.35 8.78 -6.04
C LYS A 70 -5.90 8.35 -6.19
N ILE A 71 -5.62 7.07 -5.98
CA ILE A 71 -4.31 6.46 -6.23
C ILE A 71 -4.33 5.85 -7.63
N ASN A 72 -3.29 6.08 -8.42
CA ASN A 72 -3.09 5.42 -9.71
C ASN A 72 -2.87 3.91 -9.49
N SER A 73 -3.91 3.10 -9.71
CA SER A 73 -3.92 1.68 -9.36
C SER A 73 -4.03 0.80 -10.62
N THR A 74 -3.39 -0.36 -10.61
CA THR A 74 -3.47 -1.34 -11.70
C THR A 74 -3.74 -2.72 -11.12
N TYR A 75 -4.84 -3.32 -11.56
CA TYR A 75 -5.22 -4.67 -11.19
C TYR A 75 -4.44 -5.69 -12.04
N LEU A 76 -3.73 -6.60 -11.37
CA LEU A 76 -2.93 -7.65 -11.98
C LEU A 76 -3.72 -8.96 -11.90
N HIS A 77 -4.23 -9.40 -13.05
CA HIS A 77 -5.10 -10.57 -13.20
C HIS A 77 -4.32 -11.90 -13.19
#